data_AF-A0A7V1F627-F1
#
_entry.id   AF-A0A7V1F627-F1
#
_cell.length_a   1.000
_cell.length_b   1.000
_cell.length_c   1.000
_cell.angle_alpha   90.00
_cell.angle_beta   90.00
_cell.angle_gamma   90.00
#
_symmetry.space_group_name_H-M   'P 1'
#
loop_
_entity.id
_entity.type
_entity.pdbx_description
1 polymer ?
#
loop_
_entity_poly.entity_id
_entity_poly.type
_entity_poly.pdbx_seq_one_letter_code
_entity_poly.pdbx_strand_id
1 'polypeptide(L)'
;MKRIVAIFIILLSVVLSYSIYTGKVKLNIRSLREEIEKKVEKTGGVPIEKKSGEIEEKPEVQPPERRVEKAVRKVETVPVEKPHEGAGKEVEVVPARKEIEKPAGISETLLPGELSEGVEAKAEVIPSGEESEKIKTFPAEEPFEKTEEKTVGEPPGTMTAELPAEPPAALQEEPAIGVEEKTETVPPGEEKAKPVDKPEAIASAVPVEETGNRVAVFPFENFSDNKDALKYVMPVLIGHLEKKGVEVVDEERLSDYLCNERVRSTGYVSKELARKIKEKFKVKAILVGSVISFSTGKNPEFGILARLIDPSDGGILWADYASATGEDFTGILGLGRLSTVFSLIPRVMDTLFASFYVKTLQRETEHSYRIAVMPFQNNTDFRNAGMIAMYMFMVELLKNKKFEPIEYGNIRDLIVSLRIRNRGELDYKNMNVLSEKLGARGILVGAVDNFTKGAAASSPPKAAVSARLLDGGNNKILWYNNRQLSGEENVIAFDWGRIRSVHTVAYRVVESLVKNMGLRQWH
;
A
#
# COMPACT_ATOMS: atom_id res chain seq x y z
N MET A 1 10.46 46.89 19.58
CA MET A 1 11.37 45.86 20.14
C MET A 1 10.67 44.77 20.94
N LYS A 2 9.91 45.05 22.01
CA LYS A 2 9.28 44.02 22.86
C LYS A 2 8.43 42.96 22.12
N ARG A 3 7.65 43.36 21.12
CA ARG A 3 6.85 42.43 20.27
C ARG A 3 7.69 41.53 19.37
N ILE A 4 8.83 42.03 18.88
CA ILE A 4 9.75 41.25 18.02
C ILE A 4 10.46 40.19 18.87
N VAL A 5 10.87 40.54 20.08
CA VAL A 5 11.50 39.61 21.04
C VAL A 5 10.52 38.51 21.44
N ALA A 6 9.24 38.84 21.70
CA ALA A 6 8.21 37.85 22.01
C ALA A 6 7.98 36.85 20.86
N ILE A 7 7.90 37.34 19.61
CA ILE A 7 7.76 36.50 18.42
C ILE A 7 8.99 35.58 18.24
N PHE A 8 10.19 36.09 18.51
CA PHE A 8 11.42 35.31 18.41
C PHE A 8 11.51 34.21 19.47
N ILE A 9 11.05 34.46 20.70
CA ILE A 9 10.99 33.47 21.78
C ILE A 9 9.99 32.35 21.43
N ILE A 10 8.84 32.69 20.86
CA ILE A 10 7.84 31.70 20.43
C ILE A 10 8.36 30.87 19.25
N LEU A 11 9.02 31.48 18.26
CA LEU A 11 9.65 30.74 17.15
C LEU A 11 10.76 29.82 17.65
N LEU A 12 11.59 30.28 18.59
CA LEU A 12 12.68 29.50 19.17
C LEU A 12 12.15 28.32 20.00
N SER A 13 11.05 28.49 20.75
CA SER A 13 10.43 27.41 21.53
C SER A 13 9.80 26.32 20.63
N VAL A 14 9.23 26.72 19.49
CA VAL A 14 8.69 25.79 18.49
C VAL A 14 9.83 25.00 17.81
N VAL A 15 10.92 25.67 17.45
CA VAL A 15 12.10 25.02 16.83
C VAL A 15 12.78 24.05 17.82
N LEU A 16 12.92 24.42 19.10
CA LEU A 16 13.46 23.52 20.12
C LEU A 16 12.55 22.31 20.35
N SER A 17 11.23 22.51 20.44
CA SER A 17 10.27 21.42 20.61
C SER A 17 10.31 20.45 19.42
N TYR A 18 10.45 20.97 18.21
CA TYR A 18 10.60 20.17 16.99
C TYR A 18 11.92 19.39 16.95
N SER A 19 13.04 19.98 17.38
CA SER A 19 14.34 19.28 17.49
C SER A 19 14.36 18.17 18.53
N ILE A 20 13.69 18.37 19.66
CA ILE A 20 13.54 17.35 20.72
C ILE A 20 12.65 16.21 20.22
N TYR A 21 11.53 16.54 19.57
CA TYR A 21 10.58 15.55 19.05
C TYR A 21 11.17 14.68 17.93
N THR A 22 12.02 15.23 17.07
CA THR A 22 12.67 14.49 15.97
C THR A 22 13.90 13.69 16.40
N GLY A 23 14.28 13.73 17.69
CA GLY A 23 15.41 12.98 18.24
C GLY A 23 16.79 13.40 17.72
N LYS A 24 16.88 14.51 16.98
CA LYS A 24 18.10 14.95 16.29
C LYS A 24 19.11 15.68 17.17
N VAL A 25 18.74 16.08 18.40
CA VAL A 25 19.60 16.88 19.27
C VAL A 25 19.61 16.34 20.70
N LYS A 26 20.78 15.91 21.21
CA LYS A 26 21.04 15.77 22.65
C LYS A 26 21.43 17.14 23.20
N LEU A 27 20.45 17.89 23.70
CA LEU A 27 20.71 19.21 24.28
C LEU A 27 21.20 19.07 25.74
N ASN A 28 22.44 19.52 26.00
CA ASN A 28 22.94 19.72 27.36
C ASN A 28 22.38 21.06 27.88
N ILE A 29 21.23 21.00 28.55
CA ILE A 29 20.45 22.14 29.05
C ILE A 29 21.28 23.09 29.94
N ARG A 30 22.34 22.60 30.60
CA ARG A 30 23.23 23.45 31.41
C ARG A 30 24.01 24.46 30.58
N SER A 31 24.54 24.06 29.41
CA SER A 31 25.35 24.95 28.56
C SER A 31 24.53 26.09 27.95
N LEU A 32 23.26 25.82 27.61
CA LEU A 32 22.38 26.79 26.98
C LEU A 32 21.89 27.84 27.98
N ARG A 33 21.72 27.44 29.24
CA ARG A 33 21.42 28.36 30.34
C ARG A 33 22.58 29.32 30.61
N GLU A 34 23.81 28.80 30.66
CA GLU A 34 25.01 29.62 30.84
C GLU A 34 25.21 30.61 29.67
N GLU A 35 24.91 30.19 28.44
CA GLU A 35 25.04 31.05 27.26
C GLU A 35 23.97 32.15 27.19
N ILE A 36 22.76 31.88 27.68
CA ILE A 36 21.68 32.88 27.82
C ILE A 36 22.01 33.86 28.95
N GLU A 37 22.41 33.39 30.13
CA GLU A 37 22.79 34.25 31.27
C GLU A 37 23.97 35.17 30.89
N LYS A 38 24.98 34.63 30.19
CA LYS A 38 26.14 35.41 29.70
C LYS A 38 25.76 36.45 28.62
N LYS A 39 24.70 36.21 27.84
CA LYS A 39 24.19 37.17 26.84
C LYS A 39 23.31 38.25 27.47
N VAL A 40 22.54 37.91 28.51
CA VAL A 40 21.71 38.85 29.27
C VAL A 40 22.58 39.83 30.07
N GLU A 41 23.70 39.39 30.66
CA GLU A 41 24.69 40.29 31.29
C GLU A 41 25.34 41.24 30.27
N LYS A 42 25.63 40.76 29.05
CA LYS A 42 26.26 41.57 28.00
C LYS A 42 25.35 42.62 27.37
N THR A 43 24.03 42.56 27.55
CA THR A 43 23.08 43.51 26.97
C THR A 43 22.57 44.59 27.93
N GLY A 44 23.15 44.72 29.14
CA GLY A 44 22.88 45.84 30.03
C GLY A 44 21.41 45.91 30.50
N GLY A 45 20.87 44.78 30.96
CA GLY A 45 19.52 44.70 31.53
C GLY A 45 19.44 45.29 32.94
N VAL A 46 18.57 46.27 33.13
CA VAL A 46 18.16 46.89 34.41
C VAL A 46 17.58 45.82 35.37
N PRO A 47 17.79 45.90 36.69
CA PRO A 47 17.32 44.90 37.64
C PRO A 47 15.78 44.91 37.74
N ILE A 48 15.16 43.72 37.65
CA ILE A 48 13.76 43.55 38.02
C ILE A 48 13.68 43.47 39.55
N GLU A 49 13.10 44.50 40.15
CA GLU A 49 12.74 44.59 41.56
C GLU A 49 11.92 43.35 41.99
N LYS A 50 12.43 42.63 42.99
CA LYS A 50 11.67 41.61 43.72
C LYS A 50 10.66 42.31 44.63
N LYS A 51 9.36 42.22 44.31
CA LYS A 51 8.31 42.40 45.33
C LYS A 51 8.06 41.05 46.01
N SER A 52 8.54 40.95 47.24
CA SER A 52 8.12 40.00 48.25
C SER A 52 6.68 40.31 48.68
N GLY A 53 5.78 39.36 48.47
CA GLY A 53 4.46 39.31 49.11
C GLY A 53 4.36 37.99 49.86
N GLU A 54 4.19 38.09 51.18
CA GLU A 54 3.87 36.98 52.08
C GLU A 54 2.64 36.22 51.59
N ILE A 55 2.72 34.90 51.56
CA ILE A 55 1.57 34.00 51.54
C ILE A 55 1.77 33.06 52.73
N GLU A 56 0.84 33.15 53.68
CA GLU A 56 0.70 32.27 54.85
C GLU A 56 0.72 30.78 54.45
N GLU A 57 1.55 30.01 55.15
CA GLU A 57 1.46 28.55 55.20
C GLU A 57 0.12 28.14 55.85
N LYS A 58 -0.68 27.38 55.11
CA LYS A 58 -1.85 26.66 55.61
C LYS A 58 -1.49 25.15 55.64
N PRO A 59 -1.81 24.40 56.71
CA PRO A 59 -1.19 23.12 56.97
C PRO A 59 -1.63 22.01 56.02
N GLU A 60 -0.68 21.12 55.78
CA GLU A 60 -0.68 19.88 55.01
C GLU A 60 -1.82 18.93 55.46
N VAL A 61 -2.72 18.60 54.53
CA VAL A 61 -3.78 17.61 54.73
C VAL A 61 -3.34 16.29 54.12
N GLN A 62 -3.18 15.28 54.97
CA GLN A 62 -2.88 13.90 54.59
C GLN A 62 -4.00 13.28 53.73
N PRO A 63 -3.68 12.40 52.76
CA PRO A 63 -4.69 11.71 51.96
C PRO A 63 -5.40 10.62 52.78
N PRO A 64 -6.74 10.51 52.74
CA PRO A 64 -7.44 9.47 53.48
C PRO A 64 -7.37 8.12 52.78
N GLU A 65 -7.05 7.10 53.57
CA GLU A 65 -7.15 5.68 53.25
C GLU A 65 -8.57 5.31 52.79
N ARG A 66 -8.70 4.65 51.64
CA ARG A 66 -9.95 4.03 51.19
C ARG A 66 -10.16 2.73 51.96
N ARG A 67 -11.03 2.76 52.96
CA ARG A 67 -11.63 1.57 53.58
C ARG A 67 -12.91 1.18 52.84
N VAL A 68 -12.99 -0.09 52.49
CA VAL A 68 -14.13 -0.75 51.85
C VAL A 68 -15.22 -0.99 52.91
N GLU A 69 -16.42 -0.45 52.70
CA GLU A 69 -17.62 -0.89 53.42
C GLU A 69 -18.74 -1.25 52.44
N LYS A 70 -19.25 -2.47 52.65
CA LYS A 70 -20.38 -3.09 51.97
C LYS A 70 -21.68 -2.38 52.37
N ALA A 71 -22.47 -1.96 51.39
CA ALA A 71 -23.88 -1.63 51.61
C ALA A 71 -24.77 -2.60 50.82
N VAL A 72 -25.47 -3.43 51.59
CA VAL A 72 -26.55 -4.33 51.18
C VAL A 72 -27.73 -3.48 50.70
N ARG A 73 -28.24 -3.71 49.48
CA ARG A 73 -29.51 -3.15 49.02
C ARG A 73 -30.50 -4.27 48.68
N LYS A 74 -31.63 -4.16 49.36
CA LYS A 74 -32.85 -4.96 49.36
C LYS A 74 -33.39 -5.17 47.93
N VAL A 75 -33.66 -6.42 47.57
CA VAL A 75 -34.37 -6.81 46.34
C VAL A 75 -35.86 -6.89 46.66
N GLU A 76 -36.68 -6.20 45.89
CA GLU A 76 -38.13 -6.25 45.91
C GLU A 76 -38.60 -7.24 44.84
N THR A 77 -39.37 -8.25 45.26
CA THR A 77 -39.90 -9.35 44.47
C THR A 77 -41.32 -9.06 44.01
N VAL A 78 -41.61 -9.22 42.72
CA VAL A 78 -42.97 -9.31 42.13
C VAL A 78 -42.92 -10.34 40.97
N PRO A 79 -43.98 -11.16 40.73
CA PRO A 79 -43.83 -12.60 40.64
C PRO A 79 -43.83 -13.19 39.21
N VAL A 80 -43.44 -14.47 39.20
CA VAL A 80 -43.47 -15.43 38.10
C VAL A 80 -44.91 -15.87 37.81
N GLU A 81 -45.35 -15.74 36.54
CA GLU A 81 -46.47 -16.50 35.99
C GLU A 81 -45.98 -17.60 35.03
N LYS A 82 -46.72 -18.71 35.05
CA LYS A 82 -46.42 -20.04 34.50
C LYS A 82 -46.56 -20.10 32.96
N PRO A 83 -45.98 -21.12 32.31
CA PRO A 83 -46.23 -21.39 30.89
C PRO A 83 -47.51 -22.22 30.70
N HIS A 84 -48.26 -21.93 29.63
CA HIS A 84 -49.28 -22.82 29.09
C HIS A 84 -48.93 -23.21 27.64
N GLU A 85 -49.10 -24.50 27.38
CA GLU A 85 -49.06 -25.22 26.11
C GLU A 85 -50.06 -24.69 25.06
N GLY A 86 -49.81 -24.96 23.77
CA GLY A 86 -50.91 -25.16 22.82
C GLY A 86 -50.67 -24.76 21.36
N ALA A 87 -50.26 -25.74 20.55
CA ALA A 87 -50.76 -26.08 19.20
C ALA A 87 -51.00 -25.00 18.10
N GLY A 88 -50.19 -25.09 17.03
CA GLY A 88 -50.63 -25.45 15.67
C GLY A 88 -51.44 -24.47 14.80
N LYS A 89 -50.87 -24.07 13.65
CA LYS A 89 -51.46 -24.25 12.29
C LYS A 89 -50.56 -23.69 11.17
N GLU A 90 -50.38 -24.49 10.14
CA GLU A 90 -49.96 -24.11 8.78
C GLU A 90 -50.91 -23.07 8.18
N VAL A 91 -50.38 -22.12 7.39
CA VAL A 91 -50.90 -21.76 6.05
C VAL A 91 -49.77 -21.16 5.20
N GLU A 92 -49.62 -21.75 4.03
CA GLU A 92 -48.87 -21.37 2.82
C GLU A 92 -49.45 -20.13 2.13
N VAL A 93 -48.64 -19.10 1.79
CA VAL A 93 -48.97 -18.16 0.70
C VAL A 93 -47.70 -17.61 0.02
N VAL A 94 -47.59 -17.89 -1.27
CA VAL A 94 -46.67 -17.31 -2.28
C VAL A 94 -47.16 -15.92 -2.72
N PRO A 95 -46.26 -14.99 -3.09
CA PRO A 95 -46.50 -14.22 -4.33
C PRO A 95 -45.21 -14.10 -5.18
N ALA A 96 -45.21 -14.57 -6.42
CA ALA A 96 -45.64 -13.85 -7.64
C ALA A 96 -44.64 -12.77 -8.10
N ARG A 97 -43.80 -13.17 -9.07
CA ARG A 97 -43.01 -12.31 -9.98
C ARG A 97 -43.93 -11.47 -10.85
N LYS A 98 -43.58 -10.20 -11.06
CA LYS A 98 -44.09 -9.37 -12.17
C LYS A 98 -42.95 -8.83 -13.01
N GLU A 99 -43.16 -8.95 -14.31
CA GLU A 99 -42.28 -8.65 -15.43
C GLU A 99 -42.01 -7.14 -15.57
N ILE A 100 -40.83 -6.82 -16.12
CA ILE A 100 -40.42 -5.47 -16.52
C ILE A 100 -40.56 -5.40 -18.03
N GLU A 101 -41.47 -4.55 -18.52
CA GLU A 101 -41.55 -4.13 -19.92
C GLU A 101 -40.63 -2.93 -20.19
N LYS A 102 -39.94 -2.98 -21.33
CA LYS A 102 -39.27 -1.84 -21.97
C LYS A 102 -40.30 -0.97 -22.70
N PRO A 103 -39.93 0.27 -23.04
CA PRO A 103 -40.04 0.63 -24.46
C PRO A 103 -38.82 1.39 -25.02
N ALA A 104 -38.56 1.12 -26.30
CA ALA A 104 -37.90 2.01 -27.27
C ALA A 104 -38.91 3.09 -27.69
N GLY A 105 -38.61 4.29 -28.20
CA GLY A 105 -37.41 4.94 -28.73
C GLY A 105 -37.91 5.91 -29.81
N ILE A 106 -37.44 7.18 -29.86
CA ILE A 106 -37.58 8.08 -31.03
C ILE A 106 -36.40 9.08 -31.03
N SER A 107 -35.83 9.32 -32.21
CA SER A 107 -34.80 10.33 -32.52
C SER A 107 -35.44 11.63 -33.06
N GLU A 108 -34.84 12.80 -32.81
CA GLU A 108 -34.54 13.84 -33.83
C GLU A 108 -33.92 15.14 -33.24
N THR A 109 -32.73 15.47 -33.76
CA THR A 109 -32.16 16.76 -34.23
C THR A 109 -32.44 18.17 -33.62
N LEU A 110 -31.30 18.89 -33.44
CA LEU A 110 -30.97 20.29 -33.80
C LEU A 110 -31.25 21.49 -32.85
N LEU A 111 -30.11 22.01 -32.31
CA LEU A 111 -29.64 23.40 -32.16
C LEU A 111 -30.17 24.37 -31.05
N PRO A 112 -29.33 25.35 -30.64
CA PRO A 112 -29.36 25.98 -29.31
C PRO A 112 -30.02 27.37 -29.29
N GLY A 113 -30.49 27.79 -28.11
CA GLY A 113 -30.94 29.15 -27.84
C GLY A 113 -30.71 29.51 -26.38
N GLU A 114 -30.04 30.64 -26.17
CA GLU A 114 -29.74 31.26 -24.88
C GLU A 114 -30.96 31.99 -24.27
N LEU A 115 -30.78 32.39 -22.99
CA LEU A 115 -31.45 33.46 -22.23
C LEU A 115 -32.87 33.20 -21.69
N SER A 116 -32.96 33.07 -20.37
CA SER A 116 -33.60 34.12 -19.56
C SER A 116 -33.38 33.91 -18.05
N GLU A 117 -33.11 35.03 -17.39
CA GLU A 117 -33.01 35.25 -15.95
C GLU A 117 -34.31 34.98 -15.18
N GLY A 118 -34.14 34.63 -13.90
CA GLY A 118 -34.93 35.18 -12.79
C GLY A 118 -36.28 34.54 -12.49
N VAL A 119 -36.42 33.99 -11.27
CA VAL A 119 -37.36 34.48 -10.23
C VAL A 119 -37.15 33.68 -8.94
N GLU A 120 -37.07 34.42 -7.84
CA GLU A 120 -37.02 33.98 -6.45
C GLU A 120 -38.28 33.20 -6.03
N ALA A 121 -38.11 32.18 -5.19
CA ALA A 121 -39.13 31.79 -4.22
C ALA A 121 -38.47 31.28 -2.92
N LYS A 122 -38.80 31.97 -1.83
CA LYS A 122 -38.46 31.67 -0.43
C LYS A 122 -39.42 30.63 0.17
N ALA A 123 -38.99 30.13 1.33
CA ALA A 123 -39.69 29.32 2.35
C ALA A 123 -39.63 27.80 2.09
N GLU A 124 -39.40 26.93 3.06
CA GLU A 124 -39.63 27.02 4.51
C GLU A 124 -38.80 25.95 5.23
N VAL A 125 -38.38 26.27 6.47
CA VAL A 125 -37.56 25.42 7.35
C VAL A 125 -38.49 24.65 8.30
N ILE A 126 -38.36 23.32 8.35
CA ILE A 126 -38.88 22.46 9.43
C ILE A 126 -37.80 21.40 9.77
N PRO A 127 -37.49 21.15 11.06
CA PRO A 127 -36.35 20.33 11.46
C PRO A 127 -36.72 18.83 11.50
N SER A 128 -35.86 17.97 10.94
CA SER A 128 -35.95 16.52 11.13
C SER A 128 -35.01 16.08 12.25
N GLY A 129 -35.61 15.49 13.28
CA GLY A 129 -34.93 15.00 14.47
C GLY A 129 -34.01 13.81 14.23
N GLU A 130 -33.09 13.69 15.18
CA GLU A 130 -32.16 12.58 15.37
C GLU A 130 -32.90 11.28 15.67
N GLU A 131 -32.66 10.24 14.87
CA GLU A 131 -32.85 8.85 15.31
C GLU A 131 -31.52 8.11 15.25
N SER A 132 -31.10 7.66 16.43
CA SER A 132 -29.90 6.89 16.68
C SER A 132 -30.22 5.40 16.55
N GLU A 133 -29.76 4.77 15.46
CA GLU A 133 -29.84 3.32 15.33
C GLU A 133 -28.77 2.63 16.20
N LYS A 134 -29.27 1.84 17.14
CA LYS A 134 -28.52 0.98 18.06
C LYS A 134 -27.85 -0.15 17.28
N ILE A 135 -26.52 -0.18 17.31
CA ILE A 135 -25.70 -1.33 16.92
C ILE A 135 -25.92 -2.46 17.95
N LYS A 136 -26.37 -3.62 17.48
CA LYS A 136 -26.45 -4.86 18.25
C LYS A 136 -25.04 -5.39 18.52
N THR A 137 -24.70 -5.51 19.80
CA THR A 137 -23.54 -6.22 20.32
C THR A 137 -23.81 -7.72 20.35
N PHE A 138 -22.92 -8.53 19.76
CA PHE A 138 -22.88 -9.99 19.94
C PHE A 138 -22.13 -10.32 21.24
N PRO A 139 -22.59 -11.29 22.05
CA PRO A 139 -21.93 -11.64 23.31
C PRO A 139 -20.65 -12.45 23.07
N ALA A 140 -19.69 -12.24 23.97
CA ALA A 140 -18.42 -12.96 24.04
C ALA A 140 -18.64 -14.41 24.49
N GLU A 141 -18.00 -15.36 23.79
CA GLU A 141 -17.94 -16.76 24.21
C GLU A 141 -16.95 -16.92 25.37
N GLU A 142 -17.42 -17.56 26.44
CA GLU A 142 -16.66 -18.00 27.61
C GLU A 142 -15.92 -19.33 27.34
N PRO A 143 -14.88 -19.65 28.13
CA PRO A 143 -13.89 -20.66 27.78
C PRO A 143 -14.34 -22.09 28.10
N PHE A 144 -14.09 -23.01 27.17
CA PHE A 144 -14.33 -24.44 27.36
C PHE A 144 -13.38 -25.05 28.40
N GLU A 145 -14.01 -25.75 29.33
CA GLU A 145 -13.44 -26.50 30.44
C GLU A 145 -12.82 -27.83 29.97
N LYS A 146 -11.75 -28.25 30.64
CA LYS A 146 -11.05 -29.53 30.45
C LYS A 146 -11.92 -30.70 30.93
N THR A 147 -11.89 -31.82 30.21
CA THR A 147 -12.09 -33.14 30.84
C THR A 147 -11.24 -34.20 30.14
N GLU A 148 -10.70 -35.08 30.99
CA GLU A 148 -9.67 -36.09 30.75
C GLU A 148 -10.16 -37.36 30.04
N GLU A 149 -9.29 -37.89 29.19
CA GLU A 149 -8.75 -39.26 29.17
C GLU A 149 -9.70 -40.49 29.26
N LYS A 150 -9.72 -41.32 28.20
CA LYS A 150 -9.48 -42.79 28.29
C LYS A 150 -9.35 -43.50 26.92
N THR A 151 -8.11 -43.96 26.67
CA THR A 151 -7.64 -45.27 26.16
C THR A 151 -8.39 -46.14 25.12
N VAL A 152 -7.56 -46.58 24.14
CA VAL A 152 -7.42 -47.92 23.50
C VAL A 152 -8.11 -48.17 22.15
N GLY A 153 -7.30 -48.56 21.16
CA GLY A 153 -7.70 -49.38 20.00
C GLY A 153 -6.87 -49.15 18.72
N GLU A 154 -5.81 -49.93 18.54
CA GLU A 154 -5.04 -50.07 17.27
C GLU A 154 -5.79 -50.93 16.20
N PRO A 155 -5.31 -51.01 14.94
CA PRO A 155 -6.14 -51.00 13.73
C PRO A 155 -6.31 -52.36 13.04
N PRO A 156 -7.09 -52.40 11.94
CA PRO A 156 -6.60 -53.00 10.70
C PRO A 156 -7.01 -52.15 9.47
N GLY A 157 -6.43 -52.23 8.28
CA GLY A 157 -5.44 -53.11 7.71
C GLY A 157 -5.13 -52.61 6.29
N THR A 158 -3.97 -53.02 5.81
CA THR A 158 -3.46 -52.93 4.44
C THR A 158 -4.45 -53.43 3.38
N MET A 159 -4.64 -52.66 2.30
CA MET A 159 -5.01 -53.20 1.00
C MET A 159 -4.11 -52.64 -0.11
N THR A 160 -3.29 -53.55 -0.62
CA THR A 160 -2.62 -53.61 -1.91
C THR A 160 -3.63 -53.87 -3.04
N ALA A 161 -3.44 -53.23 -4.21
CA ALA A 161 -3.75 -53.73 -5.57
C ALA A 161 -3.55 -52.56 -6.56
N GLU A 162 -2.47 -52.55 -7.34
CA GLU A 162 -2.37 -53.12 -8.70
C GLU A 162 -2.84 -52.15 -9.80
N LEU A 163 -1.84 -51.63 -10.53
CA LEU A 163 -1.92 -51.19 -11.91
C LEU A 163 -2.25 -52.38 -12.81
N PRO A 164 -2.88 -52.17 -13.99
CA PRO A 164 -2.10 -52.44 -15.20
C PRO A 164 -2.40 -51.53 -16.42
N ALA A 165 -1.40 -51.54 -17.31
CA ALA A 165 -1.45 -51.54 -18.78
C ALA A 165 -1.83 -50.27 -19.58
N GLU A 166 -0.76 -49.65 -20.10
CA GLU A 166 -0.43 -49.30 -21.50
C GLU A 166 -1.47 -48.85 -22.57
N PRO A 167 -1.04 -47.98 -23.51
CA PRO A 167 -1.90 -47.24 -24.44
C PRO A 167 -2.04 -47.89 -25.83
N PRO A 168 -3.04 -47.51 -26.65
CA PRO A 168 -3.04 -47.86 -28.06
C PRO A 168 -2.27 -46.87 -28.94
N ALA A 169 -1.61 -47.44 -29.94
CA ALA A 169 -0.75 -46.83 -30.94
C ALA A 169 -1.51 -46.22 -32.13
N ALA A 170 -0.81 -45.28 -32.78
CA ALA A 170 -0.65 -45.03 -34.22
C ALA A 170 -1.83 -45.28 -35.20
N LEU A 171 -2.20 -44.22 -35.93
CA LEU A 171 -2.72 -44.32 -37.30
C LEU A 171 -1.94 -43.38 -38.23
N GLN A 172 -1.81 -43.88 -39.45
CA GLN A 172 -0.83 -43.60 -40.47
C GLN A 172 -1.16 -42.41 -41.39
N GLU A 173 -0.17 -42.12 -42.23
CA GLU A 173 0.03 -41.05 -43.21
C GLU A 173 -0.87 -41.08 -44.46
N GLU A 174 -1.02 -39.87 -45.04
CA GLU A 174 -1.07 -39.51 -46.48
C GLU A 174 -2.27 -39.90 -47.39
N PRO A 175 -2.53 -39.21 -48.53
CA PRO A 175 -1.58 -38.45 -49.38
C PRO A 175 -2.01 -37.09 -49.97
N ALA A 176 -1.03 -36.53 -50.68
CA ALA A 176 -0.93 -35.28 -51.42
C ALA A 176 -1.90 -35.07 -52.61
N ILE A 177 -2.15 -33.80 -52.94
CA ILE A 177 -2.51 -33.30 -54.28
C ILE A 177 -1.75 -31.99 -54.52
N GLY A 178 -1.06 -31.90 -55.67
CA GLY A 178 -0.29 -30.74 -56.11
C GLY A 178 -1.02 -29.85 -57.13
N VAL A 179 -0.21 -29.14 -57.94
CA VAL A 179 -0.54 -28.26 -59.09
C VAL A 179 -0.85 -26.81 -58.63
N GLU A 180 -0.24 -25.71 -59.11
CA GLU A 180 0.35 -25.39 -60.42
C GLU A 180 1.34 -24.20 -60.34
N GLU A 181 2.28 -24.20 -61.28
CA GLU A 181 3.31 -23.22 -61.59
C GLU A 181 2.76 -22.14 -62.55
N LYS A 182 3.02 -20.85 -62.29
CA LYS A 182 2.91 -19.79 -63.32
C LYS A 182 4.08 -18.81 -63.24
N THR A 183 4.88 -18.89 -64.29
CA THR A 183 5.88 -17.95 -64.79
C THR A 183 5.22 -16.65 -65.24
N GLU A 184 5.81 -15.51 -64.92
CA GLU A 184 5.59 -14.27 -65.65
C GLU A 184 6.86 -13.43 -65.73
N THR A 185 6.95 -12.73 -66.87
CA THR A 185 8.13 -12.34 -67.62
C THR A 185 8.62 -10.93 -67.31
N VAL A 186 9.94 -10.75 -67.43
CA VAL A 186 10.67 -9.47 -67.47
C VAL A 186 10.49 -8.78 -68.83
N PRO A 187 10.48 -7.43 -68.89
CA PRO A 187 11.04 -6.71 -70.03
C PRO A 187 12.26 -5.82 -69.68
N PRO A 188 13.13 -5.50 -70.65
CA PRO A 188 14.49 -5.01 -70.42
C PRO A 188 14.68 -3.51 -70.75
N GLY A 189 15.76 -2.90 -70.24
CA GLY A 189 16.36 -1.69 -70.83
C GLY A 189 17.11 -0.78 -69.86
N GLU A 190 18.45 -0.86 -69.91
CA GLU A 190 19.48 0.22 -69.79
C GLU A 190 19.42 1.20 -68.59
N GLU A 191 20.50 1.45 -67.84
CA GLU A 191 21.74 2.07 -68.30
C GLU A 191 22.85 1.99 -67.21
N LYS A 192 24.11 1.95 -67.65
CA LYS A 192 25.33 1.81 -66.84
C LYS A 192 25.71 3.11 -66.12
N ALA A 193 26.15 3.02 -64.86
CA ALA A 193 27.11 3.95 -64.28
C ALA A 193 28.08 3.25 -63.29
N LYS A 194 29.36 3.59 -63.42
CA LYS A 194 30.54 3.07 -62.68
C LYS A 194 30.63 3.65 -61.26
N PRO A 195 31.47 3.05 -60.37
CA PRO A 195 31.46 3.33 -58.93
C PRO A 195 32.27 4.59 -58.59
N VAL A 196 31.79 5.36 -57.60
CA VAL A 196 32.53 6.49 -57.02
C VAL A 196 32.61 6.30 -55.50
N ASP A 197 33.85 6.21 -55.06
CA ASP A 197 34.48 6.44 -53.76
C ASP A 197 33.64 6.55 -52.47
N LYS A 198 34.06 5.70 -51.52
CA LYS A 198 34.02 5.89 -50.07
C LYS A 198 34.24 7.37 -49.68
N PRO A 199 33.55 7.79 -48.60
CA PRO A 199 34.24 8.51 -47.54
C PRO A 199 34.20 7.68 -46.25
N GLU A 200 35.39 7.25 -45.83
CA GLU A 200 35.69 7.03 -44.42
C GLU A 200 35.48 8.37 -43.69
N ALA A 201 34.50 8.41 -42.80
CA ALA A 201 34.41 9.43 -41.77
C ALA A 201 34.18 8.71 -40.43
N ILE A 202 35.27 8.73 -39.66
CA ILE A 202 35.44 8.21 -38.33
C ILE A 202 34.50 8.98 -37.39
N ALA A 203 33.36 8.39 -37.05
CA ALA A 203 32.63 8.75 -35.84
C ALA A 203 33.19 7.88 -34.72
N SER A 204 34.13 8.46 -33.97
CA SER A 204 34.62 7.98 -32.69
C SER A 204 33.43 7.71 -31.77
N ALA A 205 32.95 6.47 -31.76
CA ALA A 205 32.15 5.95 -30.66
C ALA A 205 33.09 5.95 -29.45
N VAL A 206 32.96 6.98 -28.63
CA VAL A 206 33.42 6.92 -27.24
C VAL A 206 32.83 5.63 -26.69
N PRO A 207 33.65 4.69 -26.17
CA PRO A 207 33.10 3.55 -25.48
C PRO A 207 32.29 4.11 -24.32
N VAL A 208 30.96 4.02 -24.41
CA VAL A 208 30.13 4.17 -23.22
C VAL A 208 30.64 3.04 -22.33
N GLU A 209 31.41 3.40 -21.29
CA GLU A 209 31.76 2.43 -20.26
C GLU A 209 30.46 1.75 -19.87
N GLU A 210 30.35 0.45 -20.13
CA GLU A 210 29.26 -0.35 -19.57
C GLU A 210 29.41 -0.22 -18.07
N THR A 211 28.70 0.73 -17.46
CA THR A 211 28.70 1.01 -16.02
C THR A 211 28.27 -0.23 -15.22
N GLY A 212 27.84 -1.30 -15.91
CA GLY A 212 27.27 -2.51 -15.41
C GLY A 212 25.90 -2.28 -14.79
N ASN A 213 25.43 -1.04 -14.60
CA ASN A 213 24.26 -0.73 -13.78
C ASN A 213 22.99 -0.62 -14.62
N ARG A 214 22.85 -1.51 -15.60
CA ARG A 214 21.70 -1.52 -16.51
C ARG A 214 20.46 -2.07 -15.81
N VAL A 215 19.35 -1.34 -15.84
CA VAL A 215 18.07 -1.69 -15.21
C VAL A 215 16.96 -1.67 -16.24
N ALA A 216 16.13 -2.72 -16.26
CA ALA A 216 14.89 -2.72 -17.02
C ALA A 216 13.79 -2.05 -16.19
N VAL A 217 13.19 -0.97 -16.68
CA VAL A 217 12.08 -0.29 -16.01
C VAL A 217 10.78 -0.69 -16.69
N PHE A 218 9.99 -1.51 -16.02
CA PHE A 218 8.70 -1.92 -16.58
C PHE A 218 7.72 -0.74 -16.54
N PRO A 219 6.72 -0.69 -17.44
CA PRO A 219 5.61 0.24 -17.30
C PRO A 219 4.93 0.04 -15.94
N PHE A 220 4.85 1.09 -15.10
CA PHE A 220 4.24 0.96 -13.77
C PHE A 220 2.75 0.64 -13.88
N GLU A 221 2.20 -0.07 -12.89
CA GLU A 221 0.75 -0.21 -12.78
C GLU A 221 0.12 1.13 -12.42
N ASN A 222 -1.10 1.38 -12.91
CA ASN A 222 -1.86 2.57 -12.55
C ASN A 222 -3.08 2.17 -11.71
N PHE A 223 -2.97 2.37 -10.40
CA PHE A 223 -4.07 2.20 -9.45
C PHE A 223 -4.79 3.52 -9.14
N SER A 224 -4.33 4.63 -9.72
CA SER A 224 -5.01 5.92 -9.60
C SER A 224 -6.25 5.97 -10.51
N ASP A 225 -7.09 6.98 -10.28
CA ASP A 225 -8.27 7.24 -11.11
C ASP A 225 -7.93 7.95 -12.43
N ASN A 226 -6.70 8.45 -12.60
CA ASN A 226 -6.26 9.18 -13.78
C ASN A 226 -5.53 8.25 -14.75
N LYS A 227 -6.13 7.97 -15.92
CA LYS A 227 -5.58 7.06 -16.93
C LYS A 227 -4.24 7.52 -17.53
N ASP A 228 -4.00 8.83 -17.57
CA ASP A 228 -2.81 9.43 -18.18
C ASP A 228 -1.65 9.61 -17.19
N ALA A 229 -1.80 9.19 -15.93
CA ALA A 229 -0.80 9.39 -14.88
C ALA A 229 0.61 8.94 -15.31
N LEU A 230 0.71 7.77 -15.95
CA LEU A 230 2.00 7.19 -16.35
C LEU A 230 2.76 8.05 -17.36
N LYS A 231 2.07 8.76 -18.26
CA LYS A 231 2.66 9.67 -19.25
C LYS A 231 3.51 10.75 -18.59
N TYR A 232 3.13 11.19 -17.40
CA TYR A 232 3.81 12.23 -16.65
C TYR A 232 4.82 11.69 -15.64
N VAL A 233 4.57 10.49 -15.11
CA VAL A 233 5.38 9.89 -14.04
C VAL A 233 6.61 9.17 -14.58
N MET A 234 6.46 8.37 -15.64
CA MET A 234 7.55 7.52 -16.15
C MET A 234 8.78 8.31 -16.60
N PRO A 235 8.67 9.42 -17.35
CA PRO A 235 9.85 10.20 -17.75
C PRO A 235 10.60 10.79 -16.54
N VAL A 236 9.88 11.24 -15.52
CA VAL A 236 10.50 11.79 -14.30
C VAL A 236 11.21 10.69 -13.51
N LEU A 237 10.60 9.50 -13.43
CA LEU A 237 11.19 8.33 -12.77
C LEU A 237 12.49 7.88 -13.46
N ILE A 238 12.49 7.76 -14.79
CA ILE A 238 13.66 7.38 -15.58
C ILE A 238 14.78 8.41 -15.38
N GLY A 239 14.46 9.70 -15.48
CA GLY A 239 15.44 10.77 -15.26
C GLY A 239 16.05 10.78 -13.85
N HIS A 240 15.36 10.27 -12.81
CA HIS A 240 15.95 10.11 -11.47
C HIS A 240 16.94 8.95 -11.39
N LEU A 241 16.67 7.85 -12.08
CA LEU A 241 17.60 6.71 -12.16
C LEU A 241 18.88 7.11 -12.91
N GLU A 242 18.73 7.76 -14.06
CA GLU A 242 19.85 8.21 -14.89
C GLU A 242 20.75 9.19 -14.12
N LYS A 243 20.17 10.16 -13.40
CA LYS A 243 20.91 11.08 -12.52
C LYS A 243 21.69 10.37 -11.42
N LYS A 244 21.30 9.16 -11.05
CA LYS A 244 21.98 8.31 -10.06
C LYS A 244 22.98 7.33 -10.70
N GLY A 245 23.27 7.46 -11.99
CA GLY A 245 24.24 6.63 -12.70
C GLY A 245 23.71 5.24 -13.07
N VAL A 246 22.39 5.09 -13.17
CA VAL A 246 21.74 3.87 -13.64
C VAL A 246 21.48 4.00 -15.14
N GLU A 247 21.91 3.01 -15.90
CA GLU A 247 21.56 2.91 -17.31
C GLU A 247 20.18 2.26 -17.45
N VAL A 248 19.24 2.88 -18.14
CA VAL A 248 17.89 2.35 -18.31
C VAL A 248 17.77 1.68 -19.69
N VAL A 249 17.14 0.50 -19.73
CA VAL A 249 16.80 -0.15 -21.01
C VAL A 249 15.81 0.72 -21.77
N ASP A 250 16.04 0.86 -23.07
CA ASP A 250 15.14 1.57 -23.98
C ASP A 250 13.68 1.08 -23.86
N GLU A 251 12.76 2.04 -23.71
CA GLU A 251 11.35 1.77 -23.38
C GLU A 251 10.62 1.04 -24.52
N GLU A 252 10.85 1.44 -25.77
CA GLU A 252 10.20 0.83 -26.94
C GLU A 252 10.64 -0.63 -27.08
N ARG A 253 11.95 -0.89 -27.03
CA ARG A 253 12.50 -2.24 -27.12
C ARG A 253 12.02 -3.15 -25.98
N LEU A 254 11.92 -2.62 -24.77
CA LEU A 254 11.39 -3.38 -23.63
C LEU A 254 9.90 -3.67 -23.82
N SER A 255 9.11 -2.66 -24.21
CA SER A 255 7.67 -2.80 -24.43
C SER A 255 7.33 -3.80 -25.52
N ASP A 256 8.05 -3.77 -26.64
CA ASP A 256 7.93 -4.75 -27.73
C ASP A 256 8.22 -6.16 -27.24
N TYR A 257 9.28 -6.33 -26.44
CA TYR A 257 9.62 -7.62 -25.88
C TYR A 257 8.54 -8.15 -24.92
N LEU A 258 8.04 -7.30 -24.03
CA LEU A 258 6.95 -7.66 -23.10
C LEU A 258 5.67 -8.04 -23.87
N CYS A 259 5.35 -7.31 -24.94
CA CYS A 259 4.20 -7.62 -25.81
C CYS A 259 4.36 -8.99 -26.47
N ASN A 260 5.53 -9.27 -27.04
CA ASN A 260 5.84 -10.53 -27.72
C ASN A 260 5.83 -11.73 -26.75
N GLU A 261 6.32 -11.55 -25.53
CA GLU A 261 6.23 -12.54 -24.45
C GLU A 261 4.83 -12.63 -23.82
N ARG A 262 3.85 -11.87 -24.35
CA ARG A 262 2.45 -11.82 -23.88
C ARG A 262 2.34 -11.47 -22.39
N VAL A 263 3.22 -10.62 -21.89
CA VAL A 263 3.18 -10.12 -20.51
C VAL A 263 2.01 -9.14 -20.39
N ARG A 264 0.95 -9.56 -19.70
CA ARG A 264 -0.30 -8.79 -19.57
C ARG A 264 -0.35 -7.85 -18.36
N SER A 265 0.54 -8.02 -17.39
CA SER A 265 0.65 -7.13 -16.24
C SER A 265 2.10 -7.00 -15.83
N THR A 266 2.47 -5.78 -15.52
CA THR A 266 3.84 -5.30 -15.32
C THR A 266 4.14 -4.98 -13.86
N GLY A 267 3.17 -5.13 -12.96
CA GLY A 267 3.35 -4.84 -11.53
C GLY A 267 4.06 -5.92 -10.73
N TYR A 268 4.32 -7.06 -11.36
CA TYR A 268 5.03 -8.18 -10.76
C TYR A 268 5.86 -8.91 -11.80
N VAL A 269 6.93 -9.55 -11.34
CA VAL A 269 7.87 -10.28 -12.19
C VAL A 269 8.04 -11.68 -11.62
N SER A 270 7.69 -12.71 -12.39
CA SER A 270 8.02 -14.08 -12.01
C SER A 270 9.50 -14.36 -12.25
N LYS A 271 10.05 -15.35 -11.55
CA LYS A 271 11.44 -15.78 -11.73
C LYS A 271 11.75 -16.15 -13.19
N GLU A 272 10.79 -16.77 -13.89
CA GLU A 272 10.95 -17.09 -15.31
C GLU A 272 11.07 -15.83 -16.17
N LEU A 273 10.14 -14.86 -16.00
CA LEU A 273 10.18 -13.61 -16.74
C LEU A 273 11.44 -12.80 -16.41
N ALA A 274 11.83 -12.75 -15.14
CA ALA A 274 13.06 -12.10 -14.68
C ALA A 274 14.30 -12.64 -15.41
N ARG A 275 14.43 -13.97 -15.49
CA ARG A 275 15.53 -14.63 -16.21
C ARG A 275 15.53 -14.27 -17.70
N LYS A 276 14.37 -14.33 -18.36
CA LYS A 276 14.22 -13.96 -19.79
C LYS A 276 14.68 -12.51 -20.05
N ILE A 277 14.25 -11.58 -19.20
CA ILE A 277 14.63 -10.16 -19.29
C ILE A 277 16.14 -9.97 -19.09
N LYS A 278 16.74 -10.65 -18.09
CA LYS A 278 18.20 -10.64 -17.88
C LYS A 278 18.96 -11.17 -19.09
N GLU A 279 18.54 -12.29 -19.64
CA GLU A 279 19.18 -12.91 -20.79
C GLU A 279 19.13 -12.00 -22.02
N LYS A 280 17.96 -11.39 -22.27
CA LYS A 280 17.69 -10.53 -23.42
C LYS A 280 18.39 -9.17 -23.34
N PHE A 281 18.30 -8.50 -22.18
CA PHE A 281 18.72 -7.10 -22.02
C PHE A 281 19.97 -6.91 -21.16
N LYS A 282 20.55 -8.00 -20.63
CA LYS A 282 21.76 -7.99 -19.79
C LYS A 282 21.65 -7.03 -18.60
N VAL A 283 20.47 -7.00 -17.98
CA VAL A 283 20.18 -6.11 -16.85
C VAL A 283 20.66 -6.70 -15.52
N LYS A 284 21.10 -5.84 -14.61
CA LYS A 284 21.37 -6.18 -13.20
C LYS A 284 20.11 -6.27 -12.36
N ALA A 285 19.09 -5.48 -12.71
CA ALA A 285 17.85 -5.45 -11.96
C ALA A 285 16.64 -5.08 -12.83
N ILE A 286 15.46 -5.37 -12.32
CA ILE A 286 14.18 -4.99 -12.93
C ILE A 286 13.42 -4.10 -11.95
N LEU A 287 13.06 -2.90 -12.36
CA LEU A 287 12.25 -1.98 -11.57
C LEU A 287 10.78 -2.13 -11.97
N VAL A 288 9.94 -2.45 -10.99
CA VAL A 288 8.48 -2.46 -11.10
C VAL A 288 7.89 -1.52 -10.05
N GLY A 289 6.63 -1.13 -10.24
CA GLY A 289 5.96 -0.29 -9.28
C GLY A 289 4.53 0.06 -9.68
N SER A 290 3.93 0.94 -8.90
CA SER A 290 2.55 1.36 -9.10
C SER A 290 2.37 2.83 -8.73
N VAL A 291 1.65 3.57 -9.56
CA VAL A 291 1.09 4.87 -9.20
C VAL A 291 -0.24 4.61 -8.47
N ILE A 292 -0.30 4.99 -7.19
CA ILE A 292 -1.44 4.71 -6.31
C ILE A 292 -2.37 5.91 -6.13
N SER A 293 -1.84 7.12 -6.29
CA SER A 293 -2.65 8.33 -6.34
C SER A 293 -2.09 9.31 -7.35
N PHE A 294 -3.00 9.92 -8.09
CA PHE A 294 -2.72 10.99 -9.04
C PHE A 294 -3.99 11.85 -9.15
N SER A 295 -4.04 12.93 -8.37
CA SER A 295 -5.19 13.83 -8.28
C SER A 295 -4.78 15.26 -8.62
N THR A 296 -5.54 15.91 -9.50
CA THR A 296 -5.35 17.30 -9.94
C THR A 296 -6.34 18.27 -9.27
N GLY A 297 -7.05 17.83 -8.23
CA GLY A 297 -8.03 18.66 -7.52
C GLY A 297 -7.42 19.86 -6.78
N LYS A 298 -8.26 20.61 -6.05
CA LYS A 298 -7.84 21.80 -5.27
C LYS A 298 -6.65 21.52 -4.34
N ASN A 299 -6.63 20.33 -3.74
CA ASN A 299 -5.45 19.78 -3.09
C ASN A 299 -4.94 18.62 -3.95
N PRO A 300 -3.93 18.84 -4.82
CA PRO A 300 -3.40 17.76 -5.65
C PRO A 300 -2.76 16.69 -4.77
N GLU A 301 -2.75 15.44 -5.24
CA GLU A 301 -2.15 14.31 -4.53
C GLU A 301 -1.37 13.45 -5.52
N PHE A 302 -0.18 13.01 -5.14
CA PHE A 302 0.60 12.05 -5.89
C PHE A 302 1.25 11.04 -4.95
N GLY A 303 1.16 9.76 -5.31
CA GLY A 303 1.69 8.65 -4.53
C GLY A 303 2.15 7.51 -5.41
N ILE A 304 3.25 6.89 -5.03
CA ILE A 304 3.97 5.88 -5.80
C ILE A 304 4.62 4.84 -4.88
N LEU A 305 4.64 3.60 -5.35
CA LEU A 305 5.38 2.48 -4.78
C LEU A 305 6.34 1.96 -5.84
N ALA A 306 7.55 1.58 -5.46
CA ALA A 306 8.49 0.96 -6.38
C ALA A 306 9.30 -0.15 -5.70
N ARG A 307 9.70 -1.15 -6.50
CA ARG A 307 10.52 -2.29 -6.09
C ARG A 307 11.51 -2.66 -7.17
N LEU A 308 12.73 -2.94 -6.75
CA LEU A 308 13.83 -3.40 -7.59
C LEU A 308 14.04 -4.88 -7.35
N ILE A 309 13.96 -5.68 -8.41
CA ILE A 309 14.00 -7.14 -8.38
C ILE A 309 15.34 -7.63 -8.95
N ASP A 310 15.98 -8.58 -8.26
CA ASP A 310 17.12 -9.33 -8.78
C ASP A 310 16.61 -10.37 -9.78
N PRO A 311 17.00 -10.29 -11.06
CA PRO A 311 16.53 -11.22 -12.06
C PRO A 311 17.18 -12.61 -11.98
N SER A 312 18.16 -12.81 -11.10
CA SER A 312 18.88 -14.07 -10.91
C SER A 312 18.06 -15.06 -10.07
N ASP A 313 17.46 -14.58 -8.98
CA ASP A 313 16.71 -15.40 -8.03
C ASP A 313 15.27 -14.92 -7.81
N GLY A 314 14.91 -13.72 -8.28
CA GLY A 314 13.62 -13.08 -8.07
C GLY A 314 13.48 -12.37 -6.72
N GLY A 315 14.57 -12.17 -6.00
CA GLY A 315 14.61 -11.46 -4.72
C GLY A 315 14.38 -9.96 -4.87
N ILE A 316 13.91 -9.30 -3.81
CA ILE A 316 13.69 -7.85 -3.79
C ILE A 316 14.94 -7.17 -3.24
N LEU A 317 15.64 -6.42 -4.09
CA LEU A 317 16.87 -5.70 -3.77
C LEU A 317 16.60 -4.40 -3.02
N TRP A 318 15.55 -3.70 -3.44
CA TRP A 318 15.15 -2.41 -2.90
C TRP A 318 13.64 -2.24 -3.05
N ALA A 319 13.01 -1.52 -2.13
CA ALA A 319 11.60 -1.17 -2.21
C ALA A 319 11.35 0.09 -1.40
N ASP A 320 10.53 1.00 -1.92
CA ASP A 320 10.12 2.18 -1.16
C ASP A 320 8.73 2.68 -1.58
N TYR A 321 8.23 3.60 -0.78
CA TYR A 321 6.94 4.26 -0.90
C TYR A 321 7.13 5.76 -0.70
N ALA A 322 6.44 6.55 -1.52
CA ALA A 322 6.32 7.99 -1.28
C ALA A 322 4.94 8.50 -1.69
N SER A 323 4.43 9.46 -0.93
CA SER A 323 3.15 10.12 -1.19
C SER A 323 3.17 11.51 -0.60
N ALA A 324 2.53 12.46 -1.29
CA ALA A 324 2.28 13.78 -0.76
C ALA A 324 1.03 14.41 -1.38
N THR A 325 0.44 15.34 -0.63
CA THR A 325 -0.56 16.29 -1.12
C THR A 325 0.05 17.68 -1.28
N GLY A 326 -0.61 18.53 -2.07
CA GLY A 326 -0.21 19.92 -2.27
C GLY A 326 -0.11 20.72 -0.97
N GLU A 327 -0.99 20.40 -0.02
CA GLU A 327 -1.05 21.03 1.29
C GLU A 327 0.08 20.61 2.24
N ASP A 328 0.75 19.47 2.00
CA ASP A 328 1.88 19.02 2.84
C ASP A 328 3.10 19.94 2.73
N PHE A 329 3.12 20.81 1.72
CA PHE A 329 4.16 21.83 1.49
C PHE A 329 3.75 23.23 1.98
N THR A 330 2.59 23.35 2.64
CA THR A 330 2.08 24.62 3.14
C THR A 330 2.84 25.06 4.39
N GLY A 331 3.55 26.16 4.29
CA GLY A 331 4.17 26.87 5.41
C GLY A 331 3.23 27.84 6.12
N ILE A 332 3.82 28.70 6.97
CA ILE A 332 3.10 29.69 7.76
C ILE A 332 2.37 30.68 6.81
N LEU A 333 1.13 31.05 7.14
CA LEU A 333 0.24 31.91 6.34
C LEU A 333 -0.18 31.33 4.96
N GLY A 334 -0.07 30.01 4.75
CA GLY A 334 -0.52 29.39 3.49
C GLY A 334 0.51 29.42 2.36
N LEU A 335 1.72 29.94 2.61
CA LEU A 335 2.79 30.06 1.61
C LEU A 335 3.42 28.69 1.30
N GLY A 336 3.86 28.47 0.06
CA GLY A 336 4.58 27.24 -0.33
C GLY A 336 3.70 26.06 -0.73
N ARG A 337 2.37 26.18 -0.64
CA ARG A 337 1.42 25.17 -1.14
C ARG A 337 1.70 24.86 -2.62
N LEU A 338 1.81 23.58 -2.93
CA LEU A 338 1.90 23.13 -4.32
C LEU A 338 0.49 22.95 -4.87
N SER A 339 0.14 23.74 -5.88
CA SER A 339 -1.21 23.79 -6.46
C SER A 339 -1.42 22.81 -7.62
N THR A 340 -0.36 22.17 -8.12
CA THR A 340 -0.45 21.23 -9.23
C THR A 340 0.19 19.88 -8.89
N VAL A 341 -0.35 18.81 -9.47
CA VAL A 341 0.26 17.48 -9.37
C VAL A 341 1.65 17.45 -10.01
N PHE A 342 1.86 18.20 -11.09
CA PHE A 342 3.13 18.23 -11.82
C PHE A 342 4.28 18.78 -10.97
N SER A 343 4.01 19.72 -10.07
CA SER A 343 5.00 20.20 -9.09
C SER A 343 5.24 19.23 -7.93
N LEU A 344 4.28 18.33 -7.65
CA LEU A 344 4.43 17.29 -6.61
C LEU A 344 5.30 16.12 -7.08
N ILE A 345 5.15 15.70 -8.33
CA ILE A 345 5.87 14.54 -8.90
C ILE A 345 7.36 14.55 -8.57
N PRO A 346 8.16 15.60 -8.88
CA PRO A 346 9.58 15.59 -8.58
C PRO A 346 9.88 15.50 -7.07
N ARG A 347 9.08 16.13 -6.20
CA ARG A 347 9.29 16.10 -4.74
C ARG A 347 9.02 14.73 -4.14
N VAL A 348 7.98 14.06 -4.61
CA VAL A 348 7.66 12.69 -4.20
C VAL A 348 8.71 11.73 -4.76
N MET A 349 9.23 11.96 -5.96
CA MET A 349 10.29 11.15 -6.56
C MET A 349 11.63 11.28 -5.82
N ASP A 350 11.99 12.50 -5.40
CA ASP A 350 13.13 12.75 -4.51
C ASP A 350 13.01 11.91 -3.22
N THR A 351 11.80 11.87 -2.65
CA THR A 351 11.50 11.10 -1.44
C THR A 351 11.58 9.59 -1.69
N LEU A 352 10.98 9.11 -2.78
CA LEU A 352 10.99 7.70 -3.15
C LEU A 352 12.43 7.19 -3.29
N PHE A 353 13.28 7.90 -4.02
CA PHE A 353 14.66 7.49 -4.27
C PHE A 353 15.65 7.94 -3.18
N ALA A 354 15.18 8.47 -2.04
CA ALA A 354 16.07 8.90 -0.96
C ALA A 354 16.91 7.74 -0.40
N SER A 355 16.34 6.53 -0.35
CA SER A 355 17.00 5.32 0.13
C SER A 355 17.75 4.55 -0.97
N PHE A 356 17.61 4.95 -2.24
CA PHE A 356 18.20 4.26 -3.38
C PHE A 356 19.61 4.78 -3.70
N TYR A 357 20.55 3.85 -3.87
CA TYR A 357 21.92 4.11 -4.28
C TYR A 357 22.44 2.91 -5.09
N VAL A 358 23.37 3.11 -6.03
CA VAL A 358 23.82 2.08 -6.99
C VAL A 358 24.19 0.73 -6.36
N LYS A 359 24.81 0.74 -5.17
CA LYS A 359 25.18 -0.48 -4.43
C LYS A 359 23.98 -1.34 -4.00
N THR A 360 22.75 -0.82 -3.99
CA THR A 360 21.54 -1.64 -3.78
C THR A 360 21.37 -2.73 -4.84
N LEU A 361 22.05 -2.61 -5.99
CA LEU A 361 22.08 -3.65 -7.04
C LEU A 361 22.86 -4.92 -6.63
N GLN A 362 23.49 -4.96 -5.45
CA GLN A 362 24.41 -6.02 -5.02
C GLN A 362 24.07 -6.57 -3.62
N ARG A 363 22.79 -6.61 -3.23
CA ARG A 363 22.42 -7.05 -1.87
C ARG A 363 22.67 -8.55 -1.69
N GLU A 364 23.57 -8.90 -0.77
CA GLU A 364 23.71 -10.27 -0.26
C GLU A 364 22.59 -10.54 0.76
N THR A 365 21.92 -11.68 0.62
CA THR A 365 20.83 -12.13 1.50
C THR A 365 21.40 -12.97 2.64
N GLU A 366 21.71 -12.34 3.77
CA GLU A 366 21.94 -13.10 5.01
C GLU A 366 20.59 -13.58 5.57
N HIS A 367 20.50 -14.87 5.87
CA HIS A 367 19.27 -15.60 6.23
C HIS A 367 18.23 -14.81 7.02
N SER A 368 17.22 -14.30 6.31
CA SER A 368 16.03 -13.63 6.84
C SER A 368 14.83 -14.56 6.90
N TYR A 369 13.86 -14.27 7.77
CA TYR A 369 12.61 -15.02 7.85
C TYR A 369 11.77 -14.73 6.60
N ARG A 370 11.72 -15.70 5.67
CA ARG A 370 11.08 -15.53 4.35
C ARG A 370 9.55 -15.54 4.47
N ILE A 371 8.91 -14.48 3.99
CA ILE A 371 7.47 -14.27 4.10
C ILE A 371 6.86 -14.10 2.71
N ALA A 372 5.91 -14.96 2.37
CA ALA A 372 5.03 -14.73 1.22
C ALA A 372 3.90 -13.78 1.64
N VAL A 373 3.73 -12.66 0.94
CA VAL A 373 2.63 -11.72 1.21
C VAL A 373 1.53 -11.94 0.18
N MET A 374 0.37 -12.40 0.65
CA MET A 374 -0.79 -12.63 -0.21
C MET A 374 -1.53 -11.32 -0.50
N PRO A 375 -2.24 -11.22 -1.64
CA PRO A 375 -3.16 -10.10 -1.88
C PRO A 375 -4.18 -10.01 -0.74
N PHE A 376 -4.26 -8.83 -0.13
CA PHE A 376 -5.21 -8.62 0.96
C PHE A 376 -6.63 -8.62 0.41
N GLN A 377 -7.56 -9.11 1.23
CA GLN A 377 -8.98 -8.93 0.96
C GLN A 377 -9.30 -7.44 1.01
N ASN A 378 -10.17 -6.98 0.10
CA ASN A 378 -10.62 -5.60 0.08
C ASN A 378 -12.09 -5.54 0.50
N ASN A 379 -12.33 -5.13 1.74
CA ASN A 379 -13.68 -4.94 2.28
C ASN A 379 -14.15 -3.48 2.14
N THR A 380 -13.55 -2.73 1.21
CA THR A 380 -13.81 -1.30 0.99
C THR A 380 -14.21 -1.02 -0.45
N ASP A 381 -14.84 0.14 -0.69
CA ASP A 381 -15.16 0.63 -2.03
C ASP A 381 -13.95 1.19 -2.77
N PHE A 382 -12.81 1.34 -2.09
CA PHE A 382 -11.59 1.85 -2.72
C PHE A 382 -10.95 0.76 -3.58
N ARG A 383 -10.92 0.98 -4.89
CA ARG A 383 -10.33 0.01 -5.84
C ARG A 383 -8.88 -0.29 -5.50
N ASN A 384 -8.51 -1.56 -5.58
CA ASN A 384 -7.15 -2.05 -5.35
C ASN A 384 -6.60 -1.84 -3.93
N ALA A 385 -7.40 -1.44 -2.93
CA ALA A 385 -6.88 -1.20 -1.57
C ALA A 385 -6.14 -2.42 -0.99
N GLY A 386 -6.61 -3.64 -1.27
CA GLY A 386 -5.93 -4.88 -0.89
C GLY A 386 -4.55 -5.08 -1.56
N MET A 387 -4.40 -4.71 -2.84
CA MET A 387 -3.11 -4.77 -3.53
C MET A 387 -2.16 -3.68 -3.05
N ILE A 388 -2.67 -2.47 -2.81
CA ILE A 388 -1.91 -1.37 -2.25
C ILE A 388 -1.36 -1.75 -0.87
N ALA A 389 -2.21 -2.29 0.01
CA ALA A 389 -1.79 -2.76 1.33
C ALA A 389 -0.73 -3.87 1.23
N MET A 390 -0.93 -4.86 0.35
CA MET A 390 0.06 -5.92 0.11
C MET A 390 1.44 -5.34 -0.28
N TYR A 391 1.48 -4.38 -1.20
CA TYR A 391 2.71 -3.73 -1.62
C TYR A 391 3.34 -2.87 -0.51
N MET A 392 2.54 -2.18 0.31
CA MET A 392 3.03 -1.47 1.49
C MET A 392 3.67 -2.43 2.51
N PHE A 393 3.06 -3.61 2.72
CA PHE A 393 3.64 -4.64 3.56
C PHE A 393 4.97 -5.13 3.00
N MET A 394 5.07 -5.39 1.70
CA MET A 394 6.35 -5.80 1.09
C MET A 394 7.45 -4.75 1.31
N VAL A 395 7.13 -3.46 1.16
CA VAL A 395 8.08 -2.36 1.42
C VAL A 395 8.54 -2.38 2.88
N GLU A 396 7.60 -2.40 3.83
CA GLU A 396 7.91 -2.34 5.27
C GLU A 396 8.64 -3.59 5.78
N LEU A 397 8.28 -4.78 5.28
CA LEU A 397 9.00 -6.01 5.59
C LEU A 397 10.44 -5.93 5.11
N LEU A 398 10.67 -5.43 3.89
CA LEU A 398 12.03 -5.32 3.33
C LEU A 398 12.92 -4.35 4.12
N LYS A 399 12.33 -3.27 4.68
CA LYS A 399 13.03 -2.31 5.54
C LYS A 399 13.46 -2.93 6.87
N ASN A 400 12.82 -4.01 7.30
CA ASN A 400 13.19 -4.75 8.51
C ASN A 400 14.09 -5.95 8.17
N LYS A 401 15.35 -5.89 8.59
CA LYS A 401 16.37 -6.94 8.32
C LYS A 401 16.00 -8.35 8.79
N LYS A 402 15.00 -8.50 9.67
CA LYS A 402 14.52 -9.82 10.12
C LYS A 402 13.72 -10.56 9.06
N PHE A 403 13.16 -9.86 8.07
CA PHE A 403 12.20 -10.43 7.12
C PHE A 403 12.70 -10.36 5.68
N GLU A 404 12.30 -11.35 4.90
CA GLU A 404 12.51 -11.41 3.46
C GLU A 404 11.16 -11.53 2.76
N PRO A 405 10.56 -10.43 2.28
CA PRO A 405 9.35 -10.54 1.48
C PRO A 405 9.65 -11.21 0.15
N ILE A 406 8.83 -12.19 -0.23
CA ILE A 406 8.90 -12.86 -1.53
C ILE A 406 8.17 -12.02 -2.57
N GLU A 407 8.77 -11.83 -3.75
CA GLU A 407 8.16 -11.07 -4.84
C GLU A 407 6.84 -11.70 -5.30
N TYR A 408 5.82 -10.84 -5.49
CA TYR A 408 4.45 -11.28 -5.75
C TYR A 408 4.31 -12.07 -7.05
N GLY A 409 5.16 -11.84 -8.06
CA GLY A 409 5.13 -12.58 -9.31
C GLY A 409 5.28 -14.09 -9.10
N ASN A 410 6.19 -14.48 -8.20
CA ASN A 410 6.39 -15.90 -7.84
C ASN A 410 5.18 -16.47 -7.10
N ILE A 411 4.54 -15.67 -6.26
CA ILE A 411 3.33 -16.06 -5.52
C ILE A 411 2.16 -16.22 -6.48
N ARG A 412 2.00 -15.30 -7.43
CA ARG A 412 0.90 -15.29 -8.40
C ARG A 412 0.94 -16.50 -9.32
N ASP A 413 2.10 -16.88 -9.83
CA ASP A 413 2.24 -18.08 -10.68
C ASP A 413 1.74 -19.32 -9.95
N LEU A 414 2.04 -19.42 -8.65
CA LEU A 414 1.55 -20.51 -7.82
C LEU A 414 0.04 -20.41 -7.56
N ILE A 415 -0.50 -19.22 -7.24
CA ILE A 415 -1.95 -19.00 -7.09
C ILE A 415 -2.70 -19.46 -8.34
N VAL A 416 -2.19 -19.10 -9.53
CA VAL A 416 -2.79 -19.47 -10.82
C VAL A 416 -2.68 -20.97 -11.06
N SER A 417 -1.48 -21.56 -10.88
CA SER A 417 -1.25 -22.98 -11.12
C SER A 417 -2.05 -23.89 -10.17
N LEU A 418 -2.18 -23.48 -8.90
CA LEU A 418 -2.95 -24.16 -7.86
C LEU A 418 -4.45 -23.82 -7.91
N ARG A 419 -4.87 -22.94 -8.85
CA ARG A 419 -6.27 -22.49 -9.02
C ARG A 419 -6.89 -21.93 -7.73
N ILE A 420 -6.10 -21.23 -6.93
CA ILE A 420 -6.56 -20.59 -5.70
C ILE A 420 -7.40 -19.37 -6.07
N ARG A 421 -8.70 -19.40 -5.76
CA ARG A 421 -9.66 -18.35 -6.14
C ARG A 421 -9.86 -17.26 -5.08
N ASN A 422 -9.68 -17.59 -3.79
CA ASN A 422 -9.98 -16.66 -2.70
C ASN A 422 -8.79 -15.75 -2.39
N ARG A 423 -9.04 -14.45 -2.29
CA ARG A 423 -8.07 -13.44 -1.79
C ARG A 423 -8.26 -13.32 -0.28
N GLY A 424 -7.18 -13.39 0.51
CA GLY A 424 -7.24 -13.28 1.98
C GLY A 424 -7.63 -14.57 2.73
N GLU A 425 -8.27 -15.53 2.07
CA GLU A 425 -8.59 -16.86 2.62
C GLU A 425 -7.83 -17.94 1.85
N LEU A 426 -6.89 -18.60 2.54
CA LEU A 426 -6.14 -19.73 2.01
C LEU A 426 -6.67 -21.02 2.64
N ASP A 427 -7.07 -21.97 1.80
CA ASP A 427 -7.31 -23.35 2.25
C ASP A 427 -5.98 -23.96 2.75
N TYR A 428 -6.03 -24.63 3.89
CA TYR A 428 -4.91 -25.27 4.56
C TYR A 428 -4.11 -26.20 3.63
N LYS A 429 -4.79 -26.91 2.71
CA LYS A 429 -4.13 -27.80 1.74
C LYS A 429 -3.23 -27.04 0.77
N ASN A 430 -3.67 -25.86 0.31
CA ASN A 430 -2.91 -25.04 -0.62
C ASN A 430 -1.78 -24.29 0.08
N MET A 431 -1.90 -24.04 1.39
CA MET A 431 -0.93 -23.28 2.16
C MET A 431 0.41 -24.01 2.32
N ASN A 432 0.39 -25.31 2.66
CA ASN A 432 1.61 -26.12 2.76
C ASN A 432 2.34 -26.19 1.41
N VAL A 433 1.60 -26.40 0.32
CA VAL A 433 2.16 -26.47 -1.04
C VAL A 433 2.77 -25.12 -1.45
N LEU A 434 2.11 -24.00 -1.15
CA LEU A 434 2.63 -22.66 -1.41
C LEU A 434 3.93 -22.42 -0.63
N SER A 435 3.91 -22.72 0.67
CA SER A 435 5.05 -22.57 1.56
C SER A 435 6.26 -23.36 1.06
N GLU A 436 6.07 -24.64 0.76
CA GLU A 436 7.12 -25.52 0.25
C GLU A 436 7.68 -25.02 -1.09
N LYS A 437 6.82 -24.72 -2.06
CA LYS A 437 7.25 -24.27 -3.40
C LYS A 437 7.92 -22.90 -3.38
N LEU A 438 7.54 -22.00 -2.47
CA LEU A 438 8.14 -20.68 -2.33
C LEU A 438 9.38 -20.68 -1.43
N GLY A 439 9.59 -21.74 -0.63
CA GLY A 439 10.53 -21.73 0.49
C GLY A 439 10.17 -20.62 1.49
N ALA A 440 8.88 -20.39 1.73
CA ALA A 440 8.39 -19.40 2.66
C ALA A 440 8.28 -20.02 4.06
N ARG A 441 8.78 -19.33 5.09
CA ARG A 441 8.57 -19.76 6.48
C ARG A 441 7.23 -19.28 7.03
N GLY A 442 6.77 -18.14 6.54
CA GLY A 442 5.46 -17.60 6.89
C GLY A 442 4.68 -17.11 5.67
N ILE A 443 3.35 -17.17 5.78
CA ILE A 443 2.43 -16.64 4.79
C ILE A 443 1.59 -15.55 5.46
N LEU A 444 1.75 -14.32 4.99
CA LEU A 444 1.05 -13.16 5.49
C LEU A 444 -0.24 -12.97 4.70
N VAL A 445 -1.38 -13.03 5.40
CA VAL A 445 -2.71 -12.75 4.86
C VAL A 445 -3.37 -11.64 5.67
N GLY A 446 -4.35 -10.96 5.08
CA GLY A 446 -5.07 -9.91 5.79
C GLY A 446 -6.20 -9.30 4.96
N ALA A 447 -6.82 -8.29 5.55
CA ALA A 447 -7.90 -7.54 4.95
C ALA A 447 -7.70 -6.04 5.17
N VAL A 448 -8.22 -5.26 4.23
CA VAL A 448 -8.40 -3.82 4.36
C VAL A 448 -9.87 -3.58 4.65
N ASP A 449 -10.15 -3.09 5.86
CA ASP A 449 -11.50 -2.93 6.41
C ASP A 449 -12.00 -1.48 6.32
N ASN A 450 -11.08 -0.52 6.16
CA ASN A 450 -11.42 0.88 5.90
C ASN A 450 -10.32 1.52 5.05
N PHE A 451 -10.71 2.30 4.04
CA PHE A 451 -9.80 3.05 3.17
C PHE A 451 -10.54 4.25 2.56
N THR A 452 -10.83 5.25 3.39
CA THR A 452 -11.58 6.45 2.96
C THR A 452 -10.67 7.65 2.80
N LYS A 453 -10.79 8.34 1.67
CA LYS A 453 -10.11 9.64 1.41
C LYS A 453 -10.61 10.74 2.35
N GLY A 454 -11.76 10.56 2.99
CA GLY A 454 -12.46 11.62 3.71
C GLY A 454 -13.10 12.63 2.75
N ALA A 455 -14.08 13.37 3.24
CA ALA A 455 -14.63 14.51 2.51
C ALA A 455 -13.80 15.75 2.87
N ALA A 456 -13.39 16.54 1.86
CA ALA A 456 -12.42 17.63 1.98
C ALA A 456 -12.70 18.69 3.08
N ALA A 457 -13.90 18.73 3.66
CA ALA A 457 -14.30 19.67 4.70
C ALA A 457 -14.85 19.05 6.00
N SER A 458 -15.20 17.75 6.06
CA SER A 458 -15.96 17.21 7.20
C SER A 458 -15.49 15.87 7.77
N SER A 459 -14.63 15.12 7.08
CA SER A 459 -14.17 13.82 7.57
C SER A 459 -12.71 13.58 7.19
N PRO A 460 -11.82 13.29 8.15
CA PRO A 460 -10.44 12.98 7.85
C PRO A 460 -10.31 11.66 7.08
N PRO A 461 -9.21 11.48 6.33
CA PRO A 461 -8.91 10.18 5.75
C PRO A 461 -8.73 9.14 6.86
N LYS A 462 -9.21 7.92 6.65
CA LYS A 462 -9.08 6.81 7.60
C LYS A 462 -8.65 5.55 6.88
N ALA A 463 -7.82 4.75 7.54
CA ALA A 463 -7.46 3.42 7.08
C ALA A 463 -7.53 2.42 8.24
N ALA A 464 -8.02 1.22 7.95
CA ALA A 464 -8.02 0.09 8.88
C ALA A 464 -7.54 -1.16 8.16
N VAL A 465 -6.55 -1.83 8.73
CA VAL A 465 -5.94 -3.04 8.17
C VAL A 465 -5.79 -4.08 9.27
N SER A 466 -6.18 -5.30 8.95
CA SER A 466 -5.96 -6.48 9.77
C SER A 466 -5.02 -7.44 9.04
N ALA A 467 -4.10 -8.05 9.78
CA ALA A 467 -3.11 -8.97 9.20
C ALA A 467 -2.78 -10.10 10.18
N ARG A 468 -2.54 -11.29 9.63
CA ARG A 468 -2.02 -12.45 10.36
C ARG A 468 -0.94 -13.15 9.57
N LEU A 469 0.11 -13.55 10.27
CA LEU A 469 1.18 -14.38 9.75
C LEU A 469 0.92 -15.83 10.16
N LEU A 470 0.83 -16.69 9.15
CA LEU A 470 0.60 -18.12 9.29
C LEU A 470 1.93 -18.85 9.12
N ASP A 471 2.17 -19.86 9.96
CA ASP A 471 3.29 -20.79 9.80
C ASP A 471 3.08 -21.62 8.53
N GLY A 472 4.08 -21.62 7.66
CA GLY A 472 3.99 -22.29 6.37
C GLY A 472 4.01 -23.83 6.43
N GLY A 473 4.38 -24.44 7.56
CA GLY A 473 4.49 -25.90 7.69
C GLY A 473 3.34 -26.55 8.47
N ASN A 474 2.78 -25.84 9.47
CA ASN A 474 1.77 -26.40 10.37
C ASN A 474 0.51 -25.54 10.50
N ASN A 475 0.40 -24.47 9.71
CA ASN A 475 -0.78 -23.60 9.62
C ASN A 475 -1.15 -22.86 10.92
N LYS A 476 -0.27 -22.80 11.91
CA LYS A 476 -0.50 -22.03 13.14
C LYS A 476 -0.40 -20.54 12.88
N ILE A 477 -1.23 -19.75 13.57
CA ILE A 477 -1.10 -18.30 13.57
C ILE A 477 0.11 -17.94 14.44
N LEU A 478 1.18 -17.45 13.82
CA LEU A 478 2.39 -17.00 14.52
C LEU A 478 2.23 -15.58 15.07
N TRP A 479 1.45 -14.77 14.36
CA TRP A 479 1.16 -13.39 14.72
C TRP A 479 -0.17 -12.95 14.11
N TYR A 480 -0.89 -12.11 14.82
CA TYR A 480 -2.09 -11.43 14.34
C TYR A 480 -2.19 -10.06 15.01
N ASN A 481 -2.58 -9.05 14.25
CA ASN A 481 -2.92 -7.75 14.78
C ASN A 481 -3.88 -6.99 13.83
N ASN A 482 -4.58 -6.01 14.37
CA ASN A 482 -5.36 -5.06 13.60
C ASN A 482 -5.01 -3.64 14.05
N ARG A 483 -5.08 -2.69 13.11
CA ARG A 483 -4.85 -1.29 13.42
C ARG A 483 -5.71 -0.41 12.54
N GLN A 484 -6.30 0.60 13.16
CA GLN A 484 -6.99 1.69 12.48
C GLN A 484 -6.29 2.99 12.82
N LEU A 485 -6.17 3.88 11.83
CA LEU A 485 -5.71 5.25 12.02
C LEU A 485 -6.62 6.23 11.30
N SER A 486 -6.77 7.42 11.88
CA SER A 486 -7.35 8.62 11.28
C SER A 486 -6.27 9.66 10.99
N GLY A 487 -6.42 10.41 9.90
CA GLY A 487 -5.53 11.51 9.52
C GLY A 487 -5.47 12.68 10.51
N GLU A 488 -6.32 12.67 11.54
CA GLU A 488 -6.37 13.68 12.60
C GLU A 488 -5.68 13.28 13.91
N GLU A 489 -5.20 12.04 14.05
CA GLU A 489 -4.68 11.55 15.32
C GLU A 489 -3.46 12.28 15.87
N ASN A 490 -2.71 12.98 15.01
CA ASN A 490 -1.50 13.71 15.39
C ASN A 490 -1.65 15.23 15.23
N VAL A 491 -2.90 15.74 15.18
CA VAL A 491 -3.14 17.17 15.06
C VAL A 491 -2.86 17.85 16.40
N ILE A 492 -1.96 18.84 16.40
CA ILE A 492 -1.62 19.62 17.60
C ILE A 492 -2.42 20.93 17.61
N ALA A 493 -2.01 21.89 16.76
CA ALA A 493 -2.66 23.19 16.59
C ALA A 493 -2.48 23.66 15.14
N PHE A 494 -3.40 24.48 14.62
CA PHE A 494 -3.35 25.02 13.25
C PHE A 494 -3.18 23.94 12.15
N ASP A 495 -3.88 22.81 12.27
CA ASP A 495 -3.77 21.65 11.37
C ASP A 495 -2.35 21.04 11.25
N TRP A 496 -1.40 21.42 12.11
CA TRP A 496 -0.07 20.79 12.13
C TRP A 496 -0.14 19.34 12.60
N GLY A 497 0.52 18.46 11.85
CA GLY A 497 0.51 17.02 12.07
C GLY A 497 -0.65 16.29 11.38
N ARG A 498 -1.58 17.00 10.73
CA ARG A 498 -2.68 16.42 9.96
C ARG A 498 -2.17 15.68 8.73
N ILE A 499 -2.63 14.45 8.53
CA ILE A 499 -2.39 13.67 7.32
C ILE A 499 -3.61 13.79 6.41
N ARG A 500 -3.39 14.21 5.17
CA ARG A 500 -4.47 14.47 4.19
C ARG A 500 -4.65 13.36 3.16
N SER A 501 -3.65 12.51 2.99
CA SER A 501 -3.71 11.35 2.09
C SER A 501 -4.08 10.09 2.85
N VAL A 502 -5.13 9.40 2.39
CA VAL A 502 -5.48 8.05 2.89
C VAL A 502 -4.35 7.04 2.67
N HIS A 503 -3.56 7.19 1.60
CA HIS A 503 -2.41 6.34 1.35
C HIS A 503 -1.35 6.50 2.44
N THR A 504 -1.09 7.73 2.88
CA THR A 504 -0.16 7.99 3.98
C THR A 504 -0.69 7.49 5.33
N VAL A 505 -2.00 7.59 5.58
CA VAL A 505 -2.63 6.97 6.76
C VAL A 505 -2.47 5.45 6.72
N ALA A 506 -2.81 4.81 5.60
CA ALA A 506 -2.68 3.37 5.42
C ALA A 506 -1.23 2.88 5.56
N TYR A 507 -0.27 3.63 5.02
CA TYR A 507 1.14 3.30 5.17
C TYR A 507 1.58 3.32 6.64
N ARG A 508 1.14 4.31 7.44
CA ARG A 508 1.41 4.35 8.89
C ARG A 508 0.74 3.20 9.65
N VAL A 509 -0.45 2.77 9.22
CA VAL A 509 -1.10 1.57 9.76
C VAL A 509 -0.20 0.35 9.53
N VAL A 510 0.28 0.15 8.29
CA VAL A 510 1.15 -0.98 7.93
C VAL A 510 2.50 -0.92 8.63
N GLU A 511 3.15 0.25 8.69
CA GLU A 511 4.40 0.48 9.44
C GLU A 511 4.23 0.06 10.91
N SER A 512 3.13 0.48 11.56
CA SER A 512 2.83 0.10 12.94
C SER A 512 2.66 -1.41 13.12
N LEU A 513 1.95 -2.05 12.18
CA LEU A 513 1.75 -3.51 12.19
C LEU A 513 3.07 -4.28 12.01
N VAL A 514 3.89 -3.90 11.03
CA VAL A 514 5.20 -4.55 10.79
C VAL A 514 6.17 -4.28 11.93
N LYS A 515 6.18 -3.07 12.51
CA LYS A 515 6.97 -2.76 13.71
C LYS A 515 6.56 -3.65 14.88
N ASN A 516 5.26 -3.83 15.12
CA ASN A 516 4.76 -4.73 16.15
C ASN A 516 5.17 -6.19 15.89
N MET A 517 5.08 -6.65 14.64
CA MET A 517 5.52 -7.99 14.24
C MET A 517 7.03 -8.18 14.48
N GLY A 518 7.84 -7.15 14.20
CA GLY A 518 9.28 -7.14 14.41
C GLY A 518 9.74 -7.20 15.87
N LEU A 519 8.86 -6.94 16.85
CA LEU A 519 9.17 -7.08 18.28
C LEU A 519 9.19 -8.54 18.74
N ARG A 520 8.59 -9.46 17.97
CA ARG A 520 8.67 -10.90 18.27
C ARG A 520 10.03 -11.49 17.90
N GLN A 521 10.36 -12.60 18.55
CA GLN A 521 11.48 -13.45 18.15
C GLN A 521 11.02 -14.40 17.04
N TRP A 522 11.83 -14.50 15.99
CA TRP A 522 11.60 -15.34 14.82
C TRP A 522 12.82 -16.26 14.74
N HIS A 523 12.63 -17.56 15.01
CA HIS A 523 13.67 -18.59 14.95
C HIS A 523 13.38 -19.55 13.80
#